data_AF-A0A7C5CYZ2-F1
#
_entry.id   AF-A0A7C5CYZ2-F1
#
_cell.length_a   1.000
_cell.length_b   1.000
_cell.length_c   1.000
_cell.angle_alpha   90.00
_cell.angle_beta   90.00
_cell.angle_gamma   90.00
#
_symmetry.space_group_name_H-M   'P 1'
#
loop_
_entity.id
_entity.type
_entity.pdbx_description
1 polymer ?
#
loop_
_entity_poly.entity_id
_entity_poly.type
_entity_poly.pdbx_seq_one_letter_code
_entity_poly.pdbx_strand_id
1 'polypeptide(L)'
;MLPVSLAWEAFQEKTGAGDFQGFLQSILKYRGTDRTVEPDPLIGCIILASPFFFPRADWIPAPEDWNRNIVQGKSYDTSESVGRRLFAQVQERLDNLNYASHEALAVSEDETRYGS
;
A
#
# COMPACT_ATOMS: atom_id res chain seq x y z
N MET A 1 -1.76 -14.80 12.27
CA MET A 1 -0.58 -14.21 12.95
C MET A 1 0.63 -15.04 12.61
N LEU A 2 1.83 -14.44 12.59
CA LEU A 2 3.09 -15.18 12.37
C LEU A 2 4.23 -14.67 13.25
N PRO A 3 5.25 -15.50 13.54
CA PRO A 3 6.44 -15.08 14.28
C PRO A 3 7.17 -13.93 13.57
N VAL A 4 7.78 -13.03 14.34
CA VAL A 4 8.52 -11.90 13.77
C VAL A 4 9.75 -12.37 12.98
N SER A 5 10.35 -13.49 13.39
CA SER A 5 11.43 -14.17 12.67
C SER A 5 10.99 -14.56 11.25
N LEU A 6 9.83 -15.20 11.10
CA LEU A 6 9.28 -15.62 9.82
C LEU A 6 8.88 -14.43 8.93
N ALA A 7 8.34 -13.37 9.54
CA ALA A 7 8.03 -12.14 8.81
C ALA A 7 9.30 -11.52 8.21
N TRP A 8 10.38 -11.50 8.98
CA TRP A 8 11.67 -10.98 8.52
C TRP A 8 12.29 -11.86 7.44
N GLU A 9 12.24 -13.18 7.59
CA GLU A 9 12.74 -14.11 6.57
C GLU A 9 12.05 -13.89 5.22
N ALA A 10 10.73 -13.70 5.24
CA ALA A 10 9.95 -13.52 4.02
C ALA A 10 10.09 -12.12 3.37
N PHE A 11 10.15 -11.06 4.19
CA PHE A 11 10.01 -9.68 3.68
C PHE A 11 11.23 -8.79 3.90
N GLN A 12 12.13 -9.14 4.82
CA GLN A 12 13.35 -8.41 5.12
C GLN A 12 13.08 -6.90 5.29
N GLU A 13 13.85 -6.05 4.60
CA GLU A 13 13.75 -4.59 4.66
C GLU A 13 12.38 -4.04 4.25
N LYS A 14 11.55 -4.82 3.53
CA LYS A 14 10.17 -4.43 3.17
C LYS A 14 9.24 -4.32 4.37
N THR A 15 9.67 -4.79 5.55
CA THR A 15 9.00 -4.56 6.83
C THR A 15 9.20 -3.14 7.37
N GLY A 16 10.05 -2.31 6.73
CA GLY A 16 10.30 -0.92 7.10
C GLY A 16 11.46 -0.72 8.09
N ALA A 17 12.30 -1.75 8.29
CA ALA A 17 13.49 -1.69 9.13
C ALA A 17 14.73 -2.14 8.35
N GLY A 18 15.91 -1.58 8.67
CA GLY A 18 17.16 -1.89 7.97
C GLY A 18 17.77 -3.25 8.30
N ASP A 19 17.39 -3.85 9.43
CA ASP A 19 17.82 -5.19 9.82
C ASP A 19 16.82 -5.86 10.78
N PHE A 20 17.03 -7.15 11.05
CA PHE A 20 16.16 -7.93 11.93
C PHE A 20 16.09 -7.37 13.35
N GLN A 21 17.21 -6.85 13.87
CA GLN A 21 17.27 -6.33 15.23
C GLN A 21 16.42 -5.05 15.33
N GLY A 22 16.55 -4.12 14.38
CA GLY A 22 15.73 -2.92 14.29
C GLY A 22 14.24 -3.24 14.14
N PHE A 23 13.91 -4.26 13.36
CA PHE A 23 12.52 -4.73 13.21
C PHE A 23 11.96 -5.26 14.53
N LEU A 24 12.63 -6.24 15.15
CA LEU A 24 12.21 -6.84 16.41
C LEU A 24 12.15 -5.80 17.55
N GLN A 25 13.15 -4.92 17.66
CA GLN A 25 13.15 -3.86 18.68
C GLN A 25 11.96 -2.91 18.51
N SER A 26 11.57 -2.60 17.28
CA SER A 26 10.38 -1.79 17.02
C SER A 26 9.11 -2.48 17.52
N ILE A 27 8.95 -3.78 17.26
CA ILE A 27 7.82 -4.57 17.76
C ILE A 27 7.78 -4.62 19.29
N LEU A 28 8.91 -4.94 19.92
CA LEU A 28 9.01 -5.02 21.38
C LEU A 28 8.73 -3.68 22.07
N LYS A 29 9.23 -2.58 21.49
CA LYS A 29 8.95 -1.22 21.95
C LYS A 29 7.45 -0.93 21.98
N TYR A 30 6.71 -1.28 20.92
CA TYR A 30 5.25 -1.06 20.88
C TYR A 30 4.49 -1.98 21.85
N ARG A 31 5.03 -3.16 22.15
CA ARG A 31 4.44 -4.10 23.10
C ARG A 31 4.76 -3.78 24.57
N GLY A 32 5.79 -2.96 24.83
CA GLY A 32 6.25 -2.71 26.19
C GLY A 32 6.89 -3.94 26.84
N THR A 33 7.55 -4.78 26.06
CA THR A 33 8.23 -6.01 26.53
C THR A 33 9.65 -6.10 25.96
N ASP A 34 10.38 -7.18 26.25
CA ASP A 34 11.74 -7.42 25.79
C ASP A 34 11.95 -8.86 25.27
N ARG A 35 13.15 -9.12 24.75
CA ARG A 35 13.53 -10.41 24.18
C ARG A 35 13.65 -11.56 25.20
N THR A 36 13.76 -11.25 26.49
CA THR A 36 13.83 -12.26 27.54
C THR A 36 12.46 -12.83 27.85
N VAL A 37 11.43 -11.98 27.76
CA VAL A 37 10.02 -12.36 27.97
C VAL A 37 9.39 -12.87 26.68
N GLU A 38 9.62 -12.19 25.56
CA GLU A 38 8.99 -12.49 24.27
C GLU A 38 10.07 -12.55 23.17
N PRO A 39 10.85 -13.65 23.09
CA PRO A 39 12.01 -13.75 22.19
C PRO A 39 11.64 -13.73 20.70
N ASP A 40 10.43 -14.19 20.34
CA ASP A 40 9.91 -14.21 18.98
C ASP A 40 8.39 -13.91 18.96
N PRO A 41 7.98 -12.63 19.09
CA PRO A 41 6.59 -12.25 19.21
C PRO A 41 5.75 -12.63 17.98
N LEU A 42 4.54 -13.13 18.19
CA LEU A 42 3.57 -13.31 17.11
C LEU A 42 2.96 -11.97 16.69
N ILE A 43 3.10 -11.59 15.43
CA ILE A 43 2.58 -10.34 14.88
C ILE A 43 1.45 -10.57 13.87
N GLY A 44 0.61 -9.55 13.70
CA GLY A 44 -0.22 -9.43 12.51
C GLY A 44 0.67 -9.13 11.31
N CYS A 45 0.37 -9.73 10.16
CA CYS A 45 1.09 -9.47 8.93
C CYS A 45 0.06 -9.38 7.80
N ILE A 46 -0.10 -8.18 7.26
CA ILE A 46 -0.99 -7.88 6.16
C ILE A 46 -0.10 -7.59 4.96
N ILE A 47 -0.27 -8.36 3.89
CA ILE A 47 0.54 -8.27 2.68
C ILE A 47 -0.31 -7.65 1.59
N LEU A 48 0.17 -6.57 0.98
CA LEU A 48 -0.39 -6.01 -0.23
C LEU A 48 0.34 -6.63 -1.42
N ALA A 49 -0.31 -7.56 -2.13
CA ALA A 49 0.34 -8.34 -3.18
C ALA A 49 0.58 -7.55 -4.49
N SER A 50 -0.24 -6.56 -4.79
CA SER A 50 -0.12 -5.75 -6.02
C SER A 50 -0.66 -4.34 -5.83
N PRO A 51 -0.10 -3.54 -4.89
CA PRO A 51 -0.49 -2.15 -4.76
C PRO A 51 -0.01 -1.37 -5.99
N PHE A 52 -0.84 -0.46 -6.47
CA PHE A 52 -0.43 0.58 -7.40
C PHE A 52 -0.70 1.93 -6.75
N PHE A 53 0.00 2.96 -7.24
CA PHE A 53 -0.16 4.33 -6.78
C PHE A 53 -0.54 5.20 -7.97
N PHE A 54 -1.44 6.15 -7.76
CA PHE A 54 -1.65 7.21 -8.73
C PHE A 54 -0.37 8.03 -8.91
N PRO A 55 -0.12 8.58 -10.11
CA PRO A 55 0.88 9.62 -10.31
C PRO A 55 0.67 10.76 -9.32
N ARG A 56 1.74 11.45 -8.94
CA ARG A 56 1.67 12.52 -7.92
C ARG A 56 0.67 13.62 -8.28
N ALA A 57 0.50 13.92 -9.57
CA ALA A 57 -0.47 14.89 -10.07
C ALA A 57 -1.92 14.48 -9.79
N ASP A 58 -2.17 13.17 -9.65
CA ASP A 58 -3.49 12.57 -9.48
C ASP A 58 -3.75 12.11 -8.04
N TRP A 59 -2.84 12.41 -7.11
CA TRP A 59 -3.04 12.10 -5.70
C TRP A 59 -4.33 12.71 -5.17
N ILE A 60 -5.07 11.92 -4.42
CA ILE A 60 -6.32 12.33 -3.78
C ILE A 60 -5.97 12.96 -2.42
N PRO A 61 -6.40 14.20 -2.14
CA PRO A 61 -6.13 14.83 -0.85
C PRO A 61 -6.80 14.04 0.28
N ALA A 62 -6.12 13.94 1.42
CA ALA A 62 -6.69 13.29 2.59
C ALA A 62 -7.97 14.02 3.04
N PRO A 63 -9.06 13.29 3.38
CA PRO A 63 -10.26 13.90 3.93
C PRO A 63 -9.96 14.70 5.22
N GLU A 64 -10.76 15.73 5.50
CA GLU A 64 -10.57 16.61 6.68
C GLU A 64 -10.64 15.84 8.01
N ASP A 65 -11.41 14.76 8.05
CA ASP A 65 -11.57 13.90 9.22
C ASP A 65 -10.56 12.72 9.26
N TRP A 66 -9.52 12.76 8.42
CA TRP A 66 -8.47 11.75 8.41
C TRP A 66 -7.46 11.98 9.55
N ASN A 67 -7.63 11.21 10.62
CA ASN A 67 -6.75 11.28 11.80
C ASN A 67 -5.33 10.77 11.51
N ARG A 68 -4.33 11.35 12.18
CA ARG A 68 -2.91 10.97 12.02
C ARG A 68 -2.56 9.57 12.55
N ASN A 69 -3.37 9.03 13.47
CA ASN A 69 -3.09 7.80 14.22
C ASN A 69 -4.10 6.68 13.89
N ILE A 70 -4.32 6.42 12.60
CA ILE A 70 -5.19 5.33 12.13
C ILE A 70 -4.37 4.03 12.11
N VAL A 71 -4.47 3.26 13.20
CA VAL A 71 -3.73 1.99 13.41
C VAL A 71 -4.48 0.74 12.93
N GLN A 72 -5.74 0.92 12.52
CA GLN A 72 -6.59 -0.06 11.87
C GLN A 72 -7.19 0.60 10.63
N GLY A 73 -7.42 -0.15 9.55
CA GLY A 73 -7.96 0.43 8.31
C GLY A 73 -9.18 1.32 8.58
N LYS A 74 -9.20 2.53 7.98
CA LYS A 74 -10.35 3.44 8.02
C LYS A 74 -11.19 3.24 6.76
N SER A 75 -12.48 2.99 6.95
CA SER A 75 -13.46 2.90 5.87
C SER A 75 -14.39 4.11 5.89
N TYR A 76 -14.93 4.44 4.72
CA TYR A 76 -15.98 5.45 4.57
C TYR A 76 -17.21 4.81 3.92
N ASP A 77 -18.40 5.16 4.40
CA ASP A 77 -19.64 4.81 3.72
C ASP A 77 -19.85 5.76 2.53
N THR A 78 -20.08 5.19 1.34
CA THR A 78 -20.33 5.95 0.10
C THR A 78 -21.71 6.62 0.09
N SER A 79 -22.59 6.29 1.04
CA SER A 79 -23.85 7.00 1.29
C SER A 79 -23.63 8.35 2.00
N GLU A 80 -22.52 8.50 2.71
CA GLU A 80 -22.16 9.73 3.42
C GLU A 80 -21.41 10.71 2.51
N SER A 81 -21.42 12.00 2.87
CA SER A 81 -20.87 13.04 2.02
C SER A 81 -19.36 12.90 1.76
N VAL A 82 -18.57 12.54 2.78
CA VAL A 82 -17.12 12.35 2.67
C VAL A 82 -16.80 11.12 1.82
N GLY A 83 -17.43 9.98 2.13
CA GLY A 83 -17.21 8.74 1.40
C GLY A 83 -17.62 8.85 -0.06
N ARG A 84 -18.76 9.48 -0.36
CA ARG A 84 -19.20 9.73 -1.74
C ARG A 84 -18.18 10.55 -2.53
N ARG A 85 -17.68 11.65 -1.96
CA ARG A 85 -16.68 12.50 -2.61
C ARG A 85 -15.35 11.78 -2.82
N LEU A 86 -14.91 11.01 -1.84
CA LEU A 86 -13.67 10.23 -1.94
C LEU A 86 -13.79 9.17 -3.04
N PHE A 87 -14.91 8.44 -3.06
CA PHE A 87 -15.17 7.41 -4.04
C PHE A 87 -15.25 7.94 -5.47
N ALA A 88 -15.94 9.09 -5.67
CA ALA A 88 -16.01 9.74 -6.99
C ALA A 88 -14.62 10.14 -7.51
N GLN A 89 -13.74 10.68 -6.65
CA GLN A 89 -12.36 10.99 -7.03
C GLN A 89 -11.58 9.73 -7.40
N VAL A 90 -11.72 8.63 -6.65
CA VAL A 90 -11.07 7.36 -7.00
C VAL A 90 -11.52 6.88 -8.39
N GLN A 91 -12.83 6.88 -8.66
CA GLN A 91 -13.38 6.48 -9.95
C GLN A 91 -12.81 7.32 -11.10
N GLU A 92 -12.82 8.65 -10.96
CA GLU A 92 -12.29 9.56 -11.96
C GLU A 92 -10.82 9.27 -12.32
N ARG A 93 -9.95 8.99 -11.32
CA ARG A 93 -8.54 8.67 -11.59
C ARG A 93 -8.35 7.29 -12.19
N LEU A 94 -9.18 6.31 -11.79
CA LEU A 94 -9.12 4.96 -12.37
C LEU A 94 -9.53 4.98 -13.84
N ASP A 95 -10.56 5.73 -14.19
CA ASP A 95 -10.99 5.90 -15.57
C ASP A 95 -9.85 6.53 -16.39
N ASN A 96 -9.23 7.60 -15.89
CA ASN A 96 -8.09 8.26 -16.55
C ASN A 96 -6.88 7.32 -16.71
N LEU A 97 -6.55 6.50 -15.71
CA LEU A 97 -5.48 5.51 -15.80
C LEU A 97 -5.78 4.47 -16.90
N ASN A 98 -7.02 3.98 -16.95
CA ASN A 98 -7.43 3.01 -17.95
C ASN A 98 -7.34 3.61 -19.37
N TYR A 99 -7.80 4.86 -19.56
CA TYR A 99 -7.65 5.57 -20.83
C TYR A 99 -6.18 5.71 -21.24
N ALA A 100 -5.31 6.17 -20.35
CA ALA A 100 -3.89 6.32 -20.63
C ALA A 100 -3.21 4.97 -20.95
N SER A 101 -3.60 3.90 -20.27
CA SER A 101 -3.09 2.55 -20.55
C SER A 101 -3.53 2.03 -21.92
N HIS A 102 -4.77 2.32 -22.34
CA HIS A 102 -5.29 1.96 -23.66
C HIS A 102 -4.62 2.76 -24.80
N GLU A 103 -4.37 4.06 -24.61
CA GLU A 103 -3.61 4.88 -25.57
C GLU A 103 -2.16 4.41 -25.69
N ALA A 104 -1.50 4.08 -24.57
CA ALA A 104 -0.12 3.58 -24.60
C ALA A 104 0.01 2.23 -25.32
N LEU A 105 -1.02 1.38 -25.28
CA LEU A 105 -1.10 0.12 -26.04
C LEU A 105 -1.46 0.33 -27.52
N ALA A 106 -2.14 1.44 -27.87
CA ALA A 106 -2.47 1.78 -29.25
C ALA A 106 -1.28 2.42 -30.00
N VAL A 107 -0.29 2.98 -29.28
CA VAL A 107 0.96 3.54 -29.84
C VAL A 107 2.04 2.45 -29.94
N SER A 108 1.70 1.30 -30.51
CA SER A 108 2.68 0.30 -30.96
C SER A 108 2.16 -0.47 -32.17
N GLU A 109 2.05 0.22 -33.30
CA GLU A 109 2.16 -0.40 -34.62
C GLU A 109 3.39 0.22 -35.29
N ASP A 110 4.49 -0.53 -35.34
CA ASP A 110 5.58 -0.25 -36.26
C ASP A 110 5.04 -0.58 -37.66
N GLU A 111 4.80 0.45 -38.48
CA GLU A 111 4.49 0.26 -39.90
C GLU A 111 5.64 -0.55 -40.51
N THR A 112 5.45 -1.86 -40.71
CA THR A 112 6.36 -2.64 -41.55
C THR A 112 6.30 -2.07 -42.96
N ARG A 113 7.25 -1.19 -43.24
CA ARG A 113 7.40 -0.47 -44.50
C ARG A 113 8.19 -1.36 -45.46
N TYR A 114 7.45 -1.94 -46.41
CA TYR A 114 7.85 -2.69 -47.60
C TYR A 114 8.10 -4.20 -47.50
N GLY A 115 7.31 -4.92 -48.31
CA GLY A 115 7.77 -6.10 -49.04
C GLY A 115 8.49 -5.69 -50.33
N SER A 116 9.39 -6.56 -50.78
CA SER A 116 9.81 -6.73 -52.16
C SER A 116 10.14 -8.21 -52.37
#